data_AF-A0A821LHA3-F1
#
_entry.id   AF-A0A821LHA3-F1
#
_cell.length_a   1.000
_cell.length_b   1.000
_cell.length_c   1.000
_cell.angle_alpha   90.00
_cell.angle_beta   90.00
_cell.angle_gamma   90.00
#
_symmetry.space_group_name_H-M   'P 1'
#
loop_
_entity.id
_entity.type
_entity.pdbx_description
1 polymer ?
#
loop_
_entity_poly.entity_id
_entity_poly.type
_entity_poly.pdbx_seq_one_letter_code
_entity_poly.pdbx_strand_id
1 'polypeptide(L)'
;QEEADPLEMLEAANVLDRLPKEFFEKIESKQWKDRKEVLDELLTLLTQNPKLAPEADYFELIKALSKIISKDSNIPVVLVTAKCMTAKRAFHN
;
A
#
# COMPACT_ATOMS: atom_id res chain seq x y z
N GLN A 1 -10.83 31.59 16.95
CA GLN A 1 -11.45 30.27 16.76
C GLN A 1 -10.59 29.57 15.74
N GLU A 2 -9.74 28.65 16.17
CA GLU A 2 -8.98 27.80 15.25
C GLU A 2 -10.01 26.85 14.63
N GLU A 3 -10.33 27.10 13.36
CA GLU A 3 -10.98 26.10 12.53
C GLU A 3 -9.99 24.97 12.38
N ALA A 4 -10.13 23.94 13.23
CA ALA A 4 -9.39 22.70 13.06
C ALA A 4 -9.68 22.18 11.66
N ASP A 5 -8.68 22.23 10.78
CA ASP A 5 -8.76 21.69 9.44
C ASP A 5 -9.11 20.20 9.58
N PRO A 6 -10.24 19.70 9.03
CA PRO A 6 -10.65 18.29 9.16
C PRO A 6 -9.59 17.28 8.66
N LEU A 7 -8.60 17.78 7.91
CA LEU A 7 -7.44 17.06 7.38
C LEU A 7 -6.24 17.01 8.34
N GLU A 8 -6.19 17.88 9.35
CA GLU A 8 -5.18 17.84 10.42
C GLU A 8 -5.55 16.84 11.53
N MET A 9 -6.85 16.56 11.71
CA MET A 9 -7.35 15.52 12.61
C MET A 9 -7.31 14.09 12.01
N LEU A 10 -6.96 13.95 10.73
CA LEU A 10 -6.66 12.64 10.16
C LEU A 10 -5.31 12.18 10.72
N GLU A 11 -5.37 11.37 11.78
CA GLU A 11 -4.22 10.63 12.30
C GLU A 11 -3.49 9.99 11.14
N ALA A 12 -2.20 10.32 10.99
CA ALA A 12 -1.40 9.81 9.92
C ALA A 12 -1.40 8.27 10.02
N ALA A 13 -2.10 7.62 9.11
CA ALA A 13 -2.39 6.20 9.28
C ALA A 13 -1.12 5.43 8.90
N ASN A 14 -0.55 4.72 9.86
CA ASN A 14 0.46 3.74 9.54
C ASN A 14 -0.24 2.54 8.88
N VAL A 15 -0.29 2.55 7.54
CA VAL A 15 -0.87 1.42 6.81
C VAL A 15 -0.12 0.11 7.10
N LEU A 16 1.16 0.16 7.54
CA LEU A 16 1.91 -1.03 7.92
C LEU A 16 1.34 -1.71 9.18
N ASP A 17 0.82 -0.94 10.13
CA ASP A 17 0.14 -1.48 11.32
C ASP A 17 -1.26 -2.02 10.98
N ARG A 18 -1.86 -1.54 9.88
CA ARG A 18 -3.15 -2.03 9.38
C ARG A 18 -3.00 -3.19 8.40
N LEU A 19 -1.78 -3.50 7.96
CA LEU A 19 -1.53 -4.63 7.09
C LEU A 19 -1.75 -5.93 7.86
N PRO A 20 -2.41 -6.93 7.25
CA PRO A 20 -2.48 -8.26 7.82
C PRO A 20 -1.05 -8.79 8.00
N LYS A 21 -0.78 -9.51 9.10
CA LYS A 21 0.53 -10.13 9.35
C LYS A 21 0.93 -11.10 8.24
N GLU A 22 -0.07 -11.67 7.57
CA GLU A 22 0.08 -12.55 6.41
C GLU A 22 0.43 -11.79 5.12
N PHE A 23 0.55 -10.46 5.13
CA PHE A 23 0.79 -9.65 3.93
C PHE A 23 2.05 -10.12 3.19
N PHE A 24 3.17 -10.16 3.91
CA PHE A 24 4.48 -10.54 3.35
C PHE A 24 4.55 -12.02 3.00
N GLU A 25 3.71 -12.86 3.61
CA GLU A 25 3.60 -14.27 3.25
C GLU A 25 2.80 -14.46 1.96
N LYS A 26 1.62 -13.83 1.87
CA LYS A 26 0.73 -13.91 0.71
C LYS A 26 1.32 -13.28 -0.53
N ILE A 27 2.08 -12.19 -0.40
CA ILE A 27 2.77 -11.54 -1.52
C ILE A 27 3.90 -12.40 -2.11
N GLU A 28 4.45 -13.34 -1.32
CA GLU A 28 5.42 -14.35 -1.77
C GLU A 28 4.78 -15.71 -2.09
N SER A 29 3.46 -15.85 -1.98
CA SER A 29 2.73 -17.07 -2.33
C SER A 29 2.97 -17.44 -3.79
N LYS A 30 3.06 -18.74 -4.08
CA LYS A 30 3.10 -19.25 -5.46
C LYS A 30 1.79 -19.00 -6.20
N GLN A 31 0.67 -18.87 -5.49
CA GLN A 31 -0.63 -18.59 -6.10
C GLN A 31 -0.75 -17.10 -6.40
N TRP A 32 -0.87 -16.76 -7.68
CA TRP A 32 -1.03 -15.36 -8.12
C TRP A 32 -2.33 -14.73 -7.60
N LYS A 33 -3.34 -15.54 -7.28
CA LYS A 33 -4.61 -15.09 -6.70
C LYS A 33 -4.41 -14.52 -5.30
N ASP A 34 -3.72 -15.26 -4.42
CA ASP A 34 -3.37 -14.80 -3.07
C ASP A 34 -2.57 -13.49 -3.13
N ARG A 35 -1.59 -13.41 -4.05
CA ARG A 35 -0.80 -12.19 -4.29
C ARG A 35 -1.68 -11.02 -4.71
N LYS A 36 -2.64 -11.25 -5.60
CA LYS A 36 -3.56 -10.21 -6.05
C LYS A 36 -4.48 -9.74 -4.92
N GLU A 37 -5.07 -10.66 -4.16
CA GLU A 37 -5.98 -10.33 -3.06
C GLU A 37 -5.29 -9.45 -2.01
N VAL A 38 -4.09 -9.82 -1.60
CA VAL A 38 -3.34 -9.04 -0.60
C VAL A 38 -2.93 -7.66 -1.12
N LEU A 39 -2.62 -7.55 -2.42
CA LEU A 39 -2.32 -6.27 -3.06
C LEU A 39 -3.55 -5.39 -3.23
N ASP A 40 -4.73 -5.96 -3.52
CA ASP A 40 -6.00 -5.22 -3.59
C ASP A 40 -6.41 -4.69 -2.22
N GLU A 41 -6.13 -5.46 -1.16
CA GLU A 41 -6.35 -5.05 0.21
C GLU A 41 -5.43 -3.88 0.59
N LEU A 42 -4.13 -3.97 0.24
CA LEU A 42 -3.20 -2.85 0.36
C LEU A 42 -3.66 -1.63 -0.44
N LEU A 43 -4.10 -1.82 -1.69
CA LEU A 43 -4.60 -0.71 -2.52
C LEU A 43 -5.81 -0.02 -1.87
N THR A 44 -6.71 -0.80 -1.28
CA THR A 44 -7.88 -0.31 -0.56
C THR A 44 -7.45 0.50 0.67
N LEU A 45 -6.50 -0.01 1.45
CA LEU A 45 -5.92 0.72 2.58
C LEU A 45 -5.27 2.03 2.14
N LEU A 46 -4.48 2.03 1.06
CA LEU A 46 -3.85 3.24 0.53
C LEU A 46 -4.89 4.25 0.00
N THR A 47 -6.01 3.77 -0.56
CA THR A 47 -7.08 4.63 -1.07
C THR A 47 -7.92 5.23 0.06
N GLN A 48 -8.17 4.47 1.13
CA GLN A 48 -8.92 4.93 2.31
C GLN A 48 -8.10 5.86 3.20
N ASN A 49 -6.78 5.79 3.13
CA ASN A 49 -5.87 6.56 3.96
C ASN A 49 -5.03 7.49 3.08
N PRO A 50 -5.59 8.64 2.64
CA PRO A 50 -4.86 9.59 1.79
C PRO A 50 -3.64 10.20 2.50
N LYS A 51 -3.65 10.21 3.84
CA LYS A 51 -2.56 10.70 4.68
C LYS A 51 -1.87 9.53 5.36
N LEU A 52 -0.76 9.09 4.78
CA LEU A 52 0.08 8.03 5.31
C LEU A 52 1.05 8.62 6.35
N ALA A 53 1.33 7.86 7.42
CA ALA A 53 2.31 8.25 8.43
C ALA A 53 3.69 8.50 7.81
N PRO A 54 4.24 9.73 7.80
CA PRO A 54 5.55 10.02 7.22
C PRO A 54 6.70 9.38 8.01
N GLU A 55 6.46 9.04 9.28
CA GLU A 55 7.42 8.37 10.17
C GLU A 55 7.47 6.85 9.98
N ALA A 56 6.54 6.28 9.20
CA ALA A 56 6.50 4.84 8.95
C ALA A 56 7.48 4.42 7.85
N ASP A 57 8.18 3.30 8.08
CA ASP A 57 9.18 2.77 7.15
C ASP A 57 8.51 1.99 6.00
N TYR A 58 8.13 2.69 4.93
CA TYR A 58 7.60 2.06 3.72
C TYR A 58 8.66 1.45 2.81
N PHE A 59 9.95 1.45 3.19
CA PHE A 59 11.03 1.01 2.33
C PHE A 59 10.85 -0.46 1.93
N GLU A 60 10.59 -1.32 2.90
CA GLU A 60 10.39 -2.76 2.66
C GLU A 60 9.12 -3.03 1.84
N LEU A 61 8.05 -2.27 2.04
CA LEU A 61 6.83 -2.35 1.23
C LEU A 61 7.13 -2.02 -0.24
N ILE A 62 7.77 -0.87 -0.50
CA ILE A 62 8.10 -0.41 -1.85
C ILE A 62 9.04 -1.39 -2.54
N LYS A 63 10.00 -1.95 -1.81
CA LYS A 63 10.93 -2.96 -2.30
C LYS A 63 10.20 -4.25 -2.67
N ALA A 64 9.22 -4.70 -1.87
CA ALA A 64 8.38 -5.85 -2.20
C ALA A 64 7.53 -5.60 -3.45
N LEU A 65 6.88 -4.43 -3.56
CA LEU A 65 6.10 -4.04 -4.73
C LEU A 65 6.98 -3.97 -6.00
N SER A 66 8.18 -3.38 -5.90
CA SER A 66 9.15 -3.31 -6.99
C SER A 66 9.61 -4.70 -7.46
N LYS A 67 9.83 -5.63 -6.51
CA LYS A 67 10.15 -7.03 -6.80
C LYS A 67 9.03 -7.71 -7.58
N ILE A 68 7.76 -7.47 -7.21
CA ILE A 68 6.61 -8.01 -7.97
C ILE A 68 6.55 -7.44 -9.37
N ILE A 69 6.64 -6.11 -9.55
CA ILE A 69 6.59 -5.50 -10.88
C ILE A 69 7.72 -6.04 -11.77
N SER A 70 8.88 -6.33 -11.19
CA SER A 70 10.06 -6.80 -11.94
C SER A 70 10.07 -8.31 -12.20
N LYS A 71 9.53 -9.14 -11.30
CA LYS A 71 9.65 -10.61 -11.34
C LYS A 71 8.35 -11.35 -11.60
N ASP A 72 7.20 -10.74 -11.28
CA ASP A 72 5.91 -11.41 -11.45
C ASP A 72 5.44 -11.27 -12.90
N SER A 73 5.31 -12.39 -13.59
CA SER A 73 4.84 -12.41 -14.99
C SER A 73 3.30 -12.32 -15.09
N ASN A 74 2.58 -12.31 -13.97
CA ASN A 74 1.11 -12.27 -13.96
C ASN A 74 0.63 -10.82 -14.08
N ILE A 75 0.13 -10.45 -15.27
CA ILE A 75 -0.38 -9.10 -15.58
C ILE A 75 -1.38 -8.58 -14.53
N PRO A 76 -2.38 -9.33 -14.05
CA PRO A 76 -3.33 -8.83 -13.07
C PRO A 76 -2.67 -8.42 -11.74
N VAL A 77 -1.65 -9.15 -11.30
CA VAL A 77 -0.90 -8.86 -10.08
C VAL A 77 -0.07 -7.59 -10.29
N VAL A 78 0.69 -7.52 -11.38
CA VAL A 78 1.53 -6.35 -11.73
C VAL A 78 0.69 -5.07 -11.84
N LEU A 79 -0.52 -5.14 -12.41
CA LEU A 79 -1.42 -4.00 -12.52
C LEU A 79 -1.87 -3.47 -11.15
N VAL A 80 -2.24 -4.34 -10.21
CA VAL A 80 -2.63 -3.92 -8.86
C VAL A 80 -1.42 -3.33 -8.12
N THR A 81 -0.26 -3.97 -8.21
CA THR A 81 1.00 -3.45 -7.64
C THR A 81 1.34 -2.06 -8.15
N ALA A 82 1.21 -1.83 -9.46
CA ALA A 82 1.44 -0.52 -10.08
C ALA A 82 0.46 0.55 -9.57
N LYS A 83 -0.80 0.17 -9.31
CA LYS A 83 -1.78 1.07 -8.68
C LYS A 83 -1.37 1.41 -7.25
N CYS A 84 -0.93 0.45 -6.44
CA CYS A 84 -0.44 0.71 -5.08
C CYS A 84 0.75 1.69 -5.09
N MET A 85 1.68 1.50 -6.03
CA MET A 85 2.84 2.38 -6.21
C MET A 85 2.45 3.80 -6.64
N THR A 86 1.37 3.95 -7.40
CA THR A 86 0.85 5.25 -7.84
C THR A 86 0.01 5.93 -6.76
N ALA A 87 -0.71 5.18 -5.93
CA ALA A 87 -1.43 5.70 -4.77
C ALA A 87 -0.49 6.41 -3.78
N LYS A 88 0.76 5.93 -3.68
CA LYS A 88 1.85 6.61 -2.96
C LYS A 88 2.03 8.07 -3.45
N ARG A 89 1.79 8.38 -4.72
CA ARG A 89 2.10 9.69 -5.30
C ARG A 89 1.18 10.83 -4.83
N ALA A 90 0.14 10.56 -4.04
CA ALA A 90 -0.61 11.60 -3.35
C ALA A 90 0.23 12.37 -2.29
N PHE A 91 1.47 11.96 -2.00
CA PHE A 91 2.47 12.67 -1.18
C PHE A 91 2.99 14.02 -1.74
N HIS A 92 2.52 14.49 -2.89
CA HIS A 92 2.90 15.81 -3.42
C HIS A 92 1.65 16.56 -3.87
N ASN A 93 1.00 17.24 -2.92
CA ASN A 93 0.32 18.50 -3.17
C ASN A 93 0.36 19.35 -1.89
#